data_AF-A0A3L7BXA3-F1
#
_entry.id   AF-A0A3L7BXA3-F1
#
_cell.length_a   1.000
_cell.length_b   1.000
_cell.length_c   1.000
_cell.angle_alpha   90.00
_cell.angle_beta   90.00
_cell.angle_gamma   90.00
#
_symmetry.space_group_name_H-M   'P 1'
#
loop_
_entity.id
_entity.type
_entity.pdbx_description
1 polymer ?
#
loop_
_entity_poly.entity_id
_entity_poly.type
_entity_poly.pdbx_seq_one_letter_code
_entity_poly.pdbx_strand_id
1 'polypeptide(L)'
;AGRAGAHRRGARGRVRHPTVRRSRPGAHRGAVERRRTHRTRPATVATSRLALAELAAGPTSAEAATGMATLLPAGVEVTRITDGVATLGPIPPTDDVAERRRLREAQVVWTLTQFPTVRQVRFGGDAPVGRADYADLLPPIVVTGPGVGERVTAPLTVTGTADVFEATVSVRVLDAAGREVATGFGTASCGSGCRGGYRVVIGWRTVREQRGTIEVYEVSARDGSRINTVAVPVRLAPTGG
;
A
#
# COMPACT_ATOMS: atom_id res chain seq x y z
N ALA A 1 42.47 30.47 -24.85
CA ALA A 1 41.81 29.40 -25.65
C ALA A 1 41.43 28.28 -24.69
N GLY A 2 40.21 27.78 -24.54
CA GLY A 2 38.94 27.97 -25.23
C GLY A 2 38.15 26.65 -25.19
N ARG A 3 36.99 26.62 -24.50
CA ARG A 3 35.82 25.69 -24.61
C ARG A 3 36.07 24.18 -24.39
N ALA A 4 35.16 23.30 -23.94
CA ALA A 4 33.76 23.23 -23.50
C ALA A 4 33.67 21.88 -22.68
N GLY A 5 32.85 21.63 -21.66
CA GLY A 5 31.39 21.74 -21.59
C GLY A 5 30.72 20.46 -22.09
N ALA A 6 30.31 19.53 -21.19
CA ALA A 6 29.14 18.66 -21.38
C ALA A 6 28.81 17.81 -20.13
N HIS A 7 27.88 18.31 -19.31
CA HIS A 7 27.00 17.48 -18.48
C HIS A 7 26.14 16.58 -19.37
N ARG A 8 25.97 15.29 -19.01
CA ARG A 8 24.84 14.48 -19.49
C ARG A 8 24.02 13.95 -18.32
N ARG A 9 22.90 14.63 -18.09
CA ARG A 9 21.68 14.10 -17.46
C ARG A 9 20.97 13.23 -18.50
N GLY A 10 20.57 12.01 -18.12
CA GLY A 10 19.59 11.19 -18.85
C GLY A 10 18.53 10.71 -17.86
N ALA A 11 17.38 11.37 -17.77
CA ALA A 11 16.16 11.13 -18.55
C ALA A 11 15.12 10.34 -17.73
N ARG A 12 14.45 11.07 -16.82
CA ARG A 12 13.19 10.64 -16.18
C ARG A 12 12.06 10.72 -17.21
N GLY A 13 11.63 9.58 -17.76
CA GLY A 13 10.48 9.51 -18.65
C GLY A 13 9.16 9.43 -17.87
N ARG A 14 8.58 10.57 -17.44
CA ARG A 14 7.14 10.65 -17.16
C ARG A 14 6.44 11.12 -18.43
N VAL A 15 5.82 10.18 -19.15
CA VAL A 15 4.95 10.52 -20.28
C VAL A 15 3.64 11.08 -19.72
N ARG A 16 3.47 12.39 -19.81
CA ARG A 16 2.20 13.10 -19.54
C ARG A 16 1.50 13.31 -20.87
N HIS A 17 0.35 12.70 -21.08
CA HIS A 17 -0.56 13.08 -22.16
C HIS A 17 -1.71 13.90 -21.58
N PRO A 18 -1.79 15.21 -21.87
CA PRO A 18 -3.03 15.96 -21.73
C PRO A 18 -3.87 15.75 -22.99
N THR A 19 -5.00 15.07 -22.87
CA THR A 19 -6.03 15.05 -23.93
C THR A 19 -6.99 16.19 -23.68
N VAL A 20 -6.97 17.20 -24.56
CA VAL A 20 -7.94 18.31 -24.60
C VAL A 20 -9.10 17.90 -25.49
N ARG A 21 -10.32 17.87 -24.96
CA ARG A 21 -11.55 17.83 -25.77
C ARG A 21 -11.91 19.27 -26.12
N ARG A 22 -12.00 19.60 -27.41
CA ARG A 22 -12.49 20.91 -27.87
C ARG A 22 -13.93 21.12 -27.38
N SER A 23 -14.16 22.18 -26.61
CA SER A 23 -15.48 22.64 -26.18
C SER A 23 -16.20 23.34 -27.33
N ARG A 24 -17.53 23.15 -27.42
CA ARG A 24 -18.43 24.04 -28.17
C ARG A 24 -18.45 25.42 -27.47
N PRO A 25 -18.64 26.55 -28.18
CA PRO A 25 -18.58 27.87 -27.58
C PRO A 25 -19.88 28.21 -26.85
N GLY A 26 -19.78 28.51 -25.55
CA GLY A 26 -20.87 29.06 -24.74
C GLY A 26 -20.95 28.44 -23.35
N ALA A 27 -20.75 29.28 -22.32
CA ALA A 27 -21.03 29.08 -20.90
C ALA A 27 -19.91 28.54 -19.96
N HIS A 28 -19.57 29.42 -19.00
CA HIS A 28 -18.88 29.26 -17.71
C HIS A 28 -17.38 28.96 -17.64
N ARG A 29 -16.68 29.78 -16.83
CA ARG A 29 -15.27 29.69 -16.44
C ARG A 29 -14.92 28.25 -16.08
N GLY A 30 -14.05 27.64 -16.88
CA GLY A 30 -13.70 26.23 -16.81
C GLY A 30 -13.01 25.84 -15.52
N ALA A 31 -13.75 25.21 -14.62
CA ALA A 31 -13.17 24.34 -13.61
C ALA A 31 -12.55 23.14 -14.34
N VAL A 32 -11.21 23.07 -14.36
CA VAL A 32 -10.50 21.89 -14.85
C VAL A 32 -10.68 20.79 -13.80
N GLU A 33 -11.71 19.97 -13.97
CA GLU A 33 -11.90 18.78 -13.13
C GLU A 33 -10.75 17.80 -13.41
N ARG A 34 -9.74 17.79 -12.53
CA ARG A 34 -8.61 16.86 -12.61
C ARG A 34 -9.07 15.47 -12.18
N ARG A 35 -9.79 14.75 -13.04
CA ARG A 35 -10.07 13.33 -12.83
C ARG A 35 -8.77 12.54 -12.98
N ARG A 36 -8.27 11.97 -11.89
CA ARG A 36 -7.12 11.06 -11.89
C ARG A 36 -7.52 9.79 -12.64
N THR A 37 -7.11 9.66 -13.90
CA THR A 37 -7.27 8.40 -14.64
C THR A 37 -6.17 7.44 -14.21
N HIS A 38 -6.55 6.30 -13.61
CA HIS A 38 -5.63 5.20 -13.34
C HIS A 38 -5.62 4.26 -14.55
N ARG A 39 -4.44 3.89 -15.06
CA ARG A 39 -4.30 2.83 -16.08
C ARG A 39 -3.45 1.73 -15.48
N THR A 40 -4.03 0.55 -15.33
CA THR A 40 -3.30 -0.65 -14.93
C THR A 40 -2.62 -1.22 -16.18
N ARG A 41 -1.29 -1.32 -16.17
CA ARG A 41 -0.56 -2.08 -17.19
C ARG A 41 -0.41 -3.53 -16.70
N PRO A 42 -0.41 -4.54 -17.59
CA PRO A 42 -0.04 -5.89 -17.22
C PRO A 42 1.32 -5.90 -16.54
N ALA A 43 1.47 -6.69 -15.48
CA ALA A 43 2.80 -6.97 -14.96
C ALA A 43 3.60 -7.74 -16.01
N THR A 44 4.85 -7.33 -16.15
CA THR A 44 5.87 -8.04 -16.91
C THR A 44 6.81 -8.73 -15.93
N VAL A 45 7.57 -9.71 -16.41
CA VAL A 45 8.66 -10.32 -15.63
C VAL A 45 9.60 -9.23 -15.08
N ALA A 46 9.94 -8.21 -15.88
CA ALA A 46 10.82 -7.12 -15.45
C ALA A 46 10.23 -6.29 -14.30
N THR A 47 8.95 -5.90 -14.37
CA THR A 47 8.31 -5.14 -13.28
C THR A 47 8.14 -5.98 -12.01
N SER A 48 7.89 -7.28 -12.15
CA SER A 48 7.81 -8.19 -11.01
C SER A 48 9.18 -8.41 -10.35
N ARG A 49 10.25 -8.54 -11.15
CA ARG A 49 11.63 -8.60 -10.62
C ARG A 49 12.00 -7.33 -9.86
N LEU A 50 11.67 -6.15 -10.40
CA LEU A 50 11.88 -4.89 -9.70
C LEU A 50 11.14 -4.87 -8.36
N ALA A 51 9.87 -5.30 -8.33
CA ALA A 51 9.10 -5.34 -7.08
C ALA A 51 9.72 -6.27 -6.02
N LEU A 52 10.27 -7.42 -6.42
CA LEU A 52 10.98 -8.32 -5.50
C LEU A 52 12.34 -7.78 -5.07
N ALA A 53 13.06 -7.08 -5.94
CA ALA A 53 14.32 -6.43 -5.59
C ALA A 53 14.09 -5.33 -4.55
N GLU A 54 13.05 -4.50 -4.69
CA GLU A 54 12.67 -3.51 -3.69
C GLU A 54 12.23 -4.17 -2.37
N LEU A 55 11.44 -5.25 -2.44
CA LEU A 55 11.06 -6.03 -1.25
C LEU A 55 12.29 -6.60 -0.52
N ALA A 56 13.26 -7.15 -1.25
CA ALA A 56 14.49 -7.70 -0.67
C ALA A 56 15.44 -6.61 -0.15
N ALA A 57 15.47 -5.43 -0.77
CA ALA A 57 16.18 -4.27 -0.24
C ALA A 57 15.61 -3.80 1.10
N GLY A 58 14.30 -4.05 1.32
CA GLY A 58 13.63 -3.85 2.58
C GLY A 58 13.01 -2.46 2.74
N PRO A 59 12.38 -2.21 3.90
CA PRO A 59 11.69 -0.96 4.16
C PRO A 59 12.65 0.22 4.22
N THR A 60 12.14 1.41 3.88
CA THR A 60 12.83 2.68 4.16
C THR A 60 13.04 2.85 5.67
N SER A 61 13.96 3.74 6.07
CA SER A 61 14.19 4.02 7.49
C SER A 61 12.94 4.47 8.25
N ALA A 62 12.02 5.16 7.59
CA ALA A 62 10.75 5.58 8.18
C ALA A 62 9.79 4.41 8.41
N GLU A 63 9.74 3.45 7.49
CA GLU A 63 8.94 2.22 7.61
C GLU A 63 9.56 1.25 8.63
N ALA A 64 10.88 1.11 8.64
CA ALA A 64 11.59 0.29 9.62
C ALA A 64 11.37 0.80 11.06
N ALA A 65 11.30 2.12 11.24
CA ALA A 65 10.98 2.74 12.53
C ALA A 65 9.56 2.41 13.06
N THR A 66 8.66 1.91 12.20
CA THR A 66 7.34 1.38 12.60
C THR A 66 7.34 -0.14 12.80
N GLY A 67 8.52 -0.77 12.84
CA GLY A 67 8.66 -2.21 13.01
C GLY A 67 8.47 -3.04 11.73
N MET A 68 8.36 -2.40 10.55
CA MET A 68 8.32 -3.14 9.29
C MET A 68 9.70 -3.76 9.00
N ALA A 69 9.69 -4.96 8.43
CA ALA A 69 10.90 -5.67 8.02
C ALA A 69 10.62 -6.54 6.79
N THR A 70 11.67 -6.83 6.03
CA THR A 70 11.64 -7.88 5.00
C THR A 70 12.32 -9.13 5.53
N LEU A 71 11.76 -10.29 5.21
CA LEU A 71 12.40 -11.58 5.42
C LEU A 71 12.97 -12.14 4.10
N LEU A 72 12.73 -11.47 2.97
CA LEU A 72 13.13 -11.96 1.66
C LEU A 72 14.64 -11.69 1.44
N PRO A 73 15.47 -12.73 1.23
CA PRO A 73 16.86 -12.51 0.83
C PRO A 73 16.96 -11.92 -0.58
N ALA A 74 18.08 -11.26 -0.87
CA ALA A 74 18.39 -10.81 -2.22
C ALA A 74 18.52 -11.99 -3.21
N GLY A 75 18.30 -11.72 -4.50
CA GLY A 75 18.47 -12.69 -5.59
C GLY A 75 17.24 -13.56 -5.89
N VAL A 76 16.11 -13.36 -5.19
CA VAL A 76 14.84 -14.02 -5.53
C VAL A 76 14.22 -13.34 -6.76
N GLU A 77 14.06 -14.10 -7.85
CA GLU A 77 13.57 -13.55 -9.12
C GLU A 77 12.42 -14.35 -9.73
N VAL A 78 11.52 -13.62 -10.40
CA VAL A 78 10.52 -14.22 -11.29
C VAL A 78 11.18 -14.65 -12.59
N THR A 79 10.98 -15.90 -13.01
CA THR A 79 11.52 -16.45 -14.26
C THR A 79 10.50 -16.37 -15.40
N ARG A 80 9.21 -16.56 -15.08
CA ARG A 80 8.12 -16.57 -16.05
C ARG A 80 6.81 -16.12 -15.40
N ILE A 81 5.94 -15.51 -16.22
CA ILE A 81 4.53 -15.29 -15.88
C ILE A 81 3.69 -15.89 -17.00
N THR A 82 2.82 -16.83 -16.67
CA THR A 82 1.94 -17.50 -17.64
C THR A 82 0.61 -17.82 -16.97
N ASP A 83 -0.50 -17.54 -17.65
CA ASP A 83 -1.88 -17.76 -17.15
C ASP A 83 -2.15 -17.19 -15.76
N GLY A 84 -1.54 -16.04 -15.46
CA GLY A 84 -1.65 -15.37 -14.17
C GLY A 84 -0.84 -15.99 -13.04
N VAL A 85 0.04 -16.95 -13.32
CA VAL A 85 0.96 -17.54 -12.34
C VAL A 85 2.37 -16.99 -12.56
N ALA A 86 2.92 -16.32 -11.54
CA ALA A 86 4.33 -15.96 -11.51
C ALA A 86 5.16 -17.12 -10.96
N THR A 87 6.14 -17.62 -11.73
CA THR A 87 7.01 -18.73 -11.31
C THR A 87 8.38 -18.20 -10.89
N LEU A 88 8.88 -18.70 -9.77
CA LEU A 88 10.20 -18.40 -9.20
C LEU A 88 10.93 -19.71 -8.91
N GLY A 89 12.26 -19.65 -8.77
CA GLY A 89 13.00 -20.74 -8.13
C GLY A 89 12.64 -20.88 -6.64
N PRO A 90 13.13 -21.93 -5.97
CA PRO A 90 13.03 -22.03 -4.52
C PRO A 90 13.64 -20.79 -3.84
N ILE A 91 13.00 -20.27 -2.81
CA ILE A 91 13.58 -19.19 -1.99
C ILE A 91 14.68 -19.81 -1.12
N PRO A 92 15.94 -19.33 -1.17
CA PRO A 92 17.01 -19.86 -0.35
C PRO A 92 16.65 -19.80 1.14
N PRO A 93 16.87 -20.86 1.94
CA PRO A 93 16.65 -20.80 3.37
C PRO A 93 17.62 -19.79 3.99
N THR A 94 17.09 -18.86 4.77
CA THR A 94 17.88 -17.98 5.65
C THR A 94 17.93 -18.56 7.07
N ASP A 95 16.89 -19.30 7.43
CA ASP A 95 16.72 -20.17 8.59
C ASP A 95 15.73 -21.28 8.21
N ASP A 96 15.70 -22.37 8.98
CA ASP A 96 14.83 -23.53 8.75
C ASP A 96 13.53 -23.49 9.59
N VAL A 97 13.17 -22.31 10.11
CA VAL A 97 11.94 -22.15 10.89
C VAL A 97 10.74 -22.11 9.92
N ALA A 98 9.89 -23.14 9.99
CA ALA A 98 8.76 -23.32 9.07
C ALA A 98 7.83 -22.08 8.98
N GLU A 99 7.57 -21.43 10.13
CA GLU A 99 6.77 -20.22 10.20
C GLU A 99 7.43 -19.04 9.45
N ARG A 100 8.74 -18.84 9.63
CA ARG A 100 9.50 -17.80 8.91
C ARG A 100 9.60 -18.08 7.43
N ARG A 101 9.70 -19.35 7.02
CA ARG A 101 9.60 -19.75 5.61
C ARG A 101 8.25 -19.32 5.02
N ARG A 102 7.14 -19.61 5.72
CA ARG A 102 5.79 -19.20 5.28
C ARG A 102 5.63 -17.68 5.19
N LEU A 103 6.16 -16.93 6.17
CA LEU A 103 6.13 -15.46 6.14
C LEU A 103 6.89 -14.88 4.93
N ARG A 104 8.03 -15.48 4.53
CA ARG A 104 8.77 -15.10 3.33
C ARG A 104 7.95 -15.31 2.05
N GLU A 105 7.36 -16.49 1.92
CA GLU A 105 6.51 -16.80 0.77
C GLU A 105 5.29 -15.86 0.71
N ALA A 106 4.67 -15.59 1.86
CA ALA A 106 3.59 -14.61 1.97
C ALA A 106 4.03 -13.23 1.44
N GLN A 107 5.17 -12.69 1.90
CA GLN A 107 5.67 -11.40 1.41
C GLN A 107 5.82 -11.36 -0.12
N VAL A 108 6.31 -12.44 -0.73
CA VAL A 108 6.39 -12.58 -2.20
C VAL A 108 5.00 -12.63 -2.82
N VAL A 109 4.09 -13.44 -2.30
CA VAL A 109 2.71 -13.58 -2.80
C VAL A 109 1.99 -12.23 -2.77
N TRP A 110 1.96 -11.52 -1.65
CA TRP A 110 1.30 -10.21 -1.56
C TRP A 110 1.90 -9.19 -2.52
N THR A 111 3.23 -9.19 -2.66
CA THR A 111 3.96 -8.30 -3.55
C THR A 111 3.66 -8.58 -5.01
N LEU A 112 3.69 -9.83 -5.45
CA LEU A 112 3.46 -10.15 -6.87
C LEU A 112 1.99 -10.03 -7.25
N THR A 113 1.08 -10.44 -6.36
CA THR A 113 -0.37 -10.35 -6.60
C THR A 113 -0.94 -8.93 -6.42
N GLN A 114 -0.11 -7.94 -6.07
CA GLN A 114 -0.50 -6.53 -6.18
C GLN A 114 -0.78 -6.14 -7.63
N PHE A 115 -0.15 -6.84 -8.59
CA PHE A 115 -0.39 -6.66 -10.01
C PHE A 115 -1.59 -7.50 -10.44
N PRO A 116 -2.67 -6.89 -10.98
CA PRO A 116 -3.92 -7.62 -11.25
C PRO A 116 -3.81 -8.78 -12.25
N THR A 117 -2.74 -8.82 -13.04
CA THR A 117 -2.47 -9.91 -13.98
C THR A 117 -1.75 -11.10 -13.34
N VAL A 118 -1.27 -10.99 -12.10
CA VAL A 118 -0.69 -12.10 -11.33
C VAL A 118 -1.67 -12.47 -10.22
N ARG A 119 -2.20 -13.68 -10.28
CA ARG A 119 -3.19 -14.22 -9.34
C ARG A 119 -2.57 -15.15 -8.31
N GLN A 120 -1.56 -15.91 -8.73
CA GLN A 120 -0.88 -16.90 -7.89
C GLN A 120 0.63 -16.88 -8.16
N VAL A 121 1.37 -17.50 -7.26
CA VAL A 121 2.83 -17.63 -7.30
C VAL A 121 3.19 -19.10 -7.18
N ARG A 122 4.10 -19.57 -8.03
CA ARG A 122 4.70 -20.90 -7.95
C ARG A 122 6.14 -20.78 -7.48
N PHE A 123 6.48 -21.48 -6.40
CA PHE A 123 7.83 -21.61 -5.89
C PHE A 123 8.43 -22.94 -6.33
N GLY A 124 9.55 -22.90 -7.05
CA GLY A 124 10.20 -24.13 -7.56
C GLY A 124 9.24 -24.99 -8.38
N GLY A 125 9.13 -26.27 -8.02
CA GLY A 125 8.26 -27.26 -8.66
C GLY A 125 6.88 -27.42 -8.02
N ASP A 126 6.56 -26.64 -6.99
CA ASP A 126 5.36 -26.84 -6.16
C ASP A 126 4.06 -26.35 -6.84
N ALA A 127 2.93 -26.63 -6.20
CA ALA A 127 1.64 -26.08 -6.62
C ALA A 127 1.61 -24.55 -6.46
N PRO A 128 0.94 -23.80 -7.35
CA PRO A 128 0.76 -22.36 -7.17
C PRO A 128 -0.06 -22.04 -5.93
N VAL A 129 0.37 -21.02 -5.19
CA VAL A 129 -0.28 -20.49 -3.99
C VAL A 129 -0.69 -19.04 -4.20
N GLY A 130 -1.74 -18.60 -3.52
CA GLY A 130 -2.27 -17.25 -3.52
C GLY A 130 -2.43 -16.68 -2.11
N ARG A 131 -3.02 -15.49 -2.01
CA ARG A 131 -3.19 -14.80 -0.71
C ARG A 131 -4.02 -15.59 0.30
N ALA A 132 -4.94 -16.43 -0.17
CA ALA A 132 -5.80 -17.24 0.69
C ALA A 132 -5.01 -18.30 1.47
N ASP A 133 -3.93 -18.84 0.89
CA ASP A 133 -3.08 -19.89 1.50
C ASP A 133 -2.25 -19.38 2.69
N TYR A 134 -2.23 -18.06 2.90
CA TYR A 134 -1.48 -17.36 3.93
C TYR A 134 -2.35 -16.39 4.74
N ALA A 135 -3.68 -16.49 4.63
CA ALA A 135 -4.60 -15.54 5.25
C ALA A 135 -4.52 -15.56 6.79
N ASP A 136 -4.09 -16.68 7.35
CA ASP A 136 -3.81 -16.94 8.78
C ASP A 136 -2.64 -16.11 9.31
N LEU A 137 -1.71 -15.67 8.44
CA LEU A 137 -0.53 -14.89 8.85
C LEU A 137 -0.80 -13.40 8.95
N LEU A 138 -1.96 -12.93 8.48
CA LEU A 138 -2.28 -11.51 8.50
C LEU A 138 -2.87 -11.09 9.85
N PRO A 139 -2.49 -9.91 10.38
CA PRO A 139 -3.09 -9.38 11.58
C PRO A 139 -4.59 -9.07 11.38
N PRO A 140 -5.36 -8.90 12.47
CA PRO A 140 -6.79 -8.58 12.39
C PRO A 140 -7.09 -7.36 11.52
N ILE A 141 -6.24 -6.34 11.55
CA ILE A 141 -6.36 -5.13 10.71
C ILE A 141 -5.11 -4.97 9.85
N VAL A 142 -5.30 -4.81 8.55
CA VAL A 142 -4.27 -4.40 7.58
C VAL A 142 -4.68 -3.06 6.98
N VAL A 143 -3.76 -2.10 6.95
CA VAL A 143 -3.94 -0.81 6.27
C VAL A 143 -3.20 -0.85 4.93
N THR A 144 -3.90 -0.57 3.83
CA THR A 144 -3.33 -0.50 2.47
C THR A 144 -3.22 0.93 1.94
N GLY A 145 -3.84 1.90 2.63
CA GLY A 145 -3.71 3.32 2.33
C GLY A 145 -4.22 4.18 3.49
N PRO A 146 -3.52 5.27 3.87
CA PRO A 146 -2.27 5.79 3.26
C PRO A 146 -1.02 4.95 3.59
N GLY A 147 0.09 5.24 2.90
CA GLY A 147 1.39 4.66 3.21
C GLY A 147 2.16 5.43 4.29
N VAL A 148 3.14 4.78 4.92
CA VAL A 148 4.01 5.40 5.92
C VAL A 148 4.76 6.59 5.31
N GLY A 149 4.75 7.73 6.00
CA GLY A 149 5.37 8.97 5.59
C GLY A 149 4.63 9.73 4.48
N GLU A 150 3.51 9.20 3.98
CA GLU A 150 2.75 9.82 2.90
C GLU A 150 2.25 11.21 3.31
N ARG A 151 2.35 12.17 2.36
CA ARG A 151 1.76 13.50 2.51
C ARG A 151 0.28 13.44 2.13
N VAL A 152 -0.61 13.60 3.10
CA VAL A 152 -2.05 13.45 2.95
C VAL A 152 -2.80 14.76 3.21
N THR A 153 -3.90 14.97 2.51
CA THR A 153 -4.82 16.10 2.68
C THR A 153 -6.23 15.60 2.99
N ALA A 154 -7.03 16.39 3.68
CA ALA A 154 -8.44 16.08 3.91
C ALA A 154 -9.33 16.49 2.70
N PRO A 155 -10.38 15.72 2.36
CA PRO A 155 -10.72 14.42 2.94
C PRO A 155 -9.75 13.31 2.49
N LEU A 156 -9.43 12.40 3.40
CA LEU A 156 -8.61 11.23 3.13
C LEU A 156 -9.48 9.98 3.12
N THR A 157 -9.25 9.12 2.14
CA THR A 157 -9.82 7.77 2.11
C THR A 157 -8.80 6.79 2.69
N VAL A 158 -9.11 6.23 3.85
CA VAL A 158 -8.34 5.16 4.49
C VAL A 158 -8.90 3.82 3.99
N THR A 159 -8.02 2.93 3.54
CA THR A 159 -8.40 1.64 2.96
C THR A 159 -7.58 0.51 3.55
N GLY A 160 -8.17 -0.69 3.57
CA GLY A 160 -7.49 -1.88 4.02
C GLY A 160 -8.39 -3.09 4.02
N THR A 161 -7.98 -4.10 4.76
CA THR A 161 -8.78 -5.30 5.02
C THR A 161 -8.78 -5.59 6.51
N ALA A 162 -9.89 -6.10 7.03
CA ALA A 162 -10.02 -6.43 8.43
C ALA A 162 -10.82 -7.73 8.62
N ASP A 163 -10.49 -8.46 9.68
CA ASP A 163 -11.30 -9.50 10.29
C ASP A 163 -11.39 -9.13 11.79
N VAL A 164 -12.49 -8.48 12.14
CA VAL A 164 -12.72 -7.81 13.43
C VAL A 164 -14.17 -7.98 13.86
N PHE A 165 -14.45 -7.80 15.15
CA PHE A 165 -15.78 -7.96 15.70
C PHE A 165 -16.80 -7.04 15.00
N GLU A 166 -17.95 -7.60 14.61
CA GLU A 166 -19.04 -6.90 13.89
C GLU A 166 -18.60 -6.16 12.62
N ALA A 167 -17.46 -6.55 12.02
CA ALA A 167 -16.84 -5.87 10.88
C ALA A 167 -16.47 -4.38 11.14
N THR A 168 -16.50 -3.89 12.38
CA THR A 168 -16.38 -2.45 12.65
C THR A 168 -14.91 -2.03 12.77
N VAL A 169 -14.51 -1.10 11.91
CA VAL A 169 -13.16 -0.52 11.89
C VAL A 169 -13.25 0.96 12.24
N SER A 170 -12.57 1.35 13.31
CA SER A 170 -12.46 2.74 13.75
C SER A 170 -11.17 3.37 13.23
N VAL A 171 -11.24 4.65 12.89
CA VAL A 171 -10.11 5.44 12.40
C VAL A 171 -10.04 6.74 13.18
N ARG A 172 -8.84 7.14 13.59
CA ARG A 172 -8.59 8.49 14.12
C ARG A 172 -7.35 9.11 13.49
N VAL A 173 -7.35 10.44 13.46
CA VAL A 173 -6.22 11.25 13.01
C VAL A 173 -5.62 11.95 14.21
N LEU A 174 -4.33 11.73 14.44
CA LEU A 174 -3.55 12.40 15.47
C LEU A 174 -2.64 13.44 14.83
N ASP A 175 -2.53 14.61 15.48
CA ASP A 175 -1.57 15.64 15.09
C ASP A 175 -0.15 15.37 15.61
N ALA A 176 0.76 16.31 15.38
CA ALA A 176 2.15 16.19 15.81
C ALA A 176 2.33 16.14 17.34
N ALA A 177 1.34 16.59 18.12
CA ALA A 177 1.34 16.52 19.58
C ALA A 177 0.62 15.26 20.10
N GLY A 178 0.19 14.36 19.22
CA GLY A 178 -0.59 13.17 19.57
C GLY A 178 -2.05 13.48 19.91
N ARG A 179 -2.54 14.69 19.63
CA ARG A 179 -3.93 15.07 19.89
C ARG A 179 -4.82 14.59 18.76
N GLU A 180 -5.97 14.03 19.13
CA GLU A 180 -6.99 13.64 18.18
C GLU A 180 -7.62 14.87 17.51
N VAL A 181 -7.56 14.93 16.17
CA VAL A 181 -8.10 16.04 15.38
C VAL A 181 -9.26 15.61 14.48
N ALA A 182 -9.48 14.30 14.33
CA ALA A 182 -10.65 13.73 13.66
C ALA A 182 -10.82 12.26 14.04
N THR A 183 -12.05 11.79 13.98
CA THR A 183 -12.42 10.39 14.08
C THR A 183 -13.42 10.02 12.99
N GLY A 184 -13.51 8.73 12.70
CA GLY A 184 -14.46 8.15 11.78
C GLY A 184 -14.48 6.65 11.96
N PHE A 185 -15.46 6.00 11.35
CA PHE A 185 -15.55 4.55 11.34
C PHE A 185 -16.18 4.09 10.05
N GLY A 186 -16.06 2.80 9.79
CA GLY A 186 -16.81 2.13 8.73
C GLY A 186 -16.80 0.63 8.98
N THR A 187 -17.38 -0.09 8.03
CA THR A 187 -17.46 -1.54 8.10
C THR A 187 -16.56 -2.17 7.04
N ALA A 188 -15.90 -3.25 7.41
CA ALA A 188 -15.36 -4.19 6.44
C ALA A 188 -16.52 -4.89 5.72
N SER A 189 -16.28 -5.31 4.48
CA SER A 189 -17.28 -6.02 3.67
C SER A 189 -17.65 -7.42 4.22
N CYS A 190 -16.95 -7.89 5.24
CA CYS A 190 -17.17 -9.14 5.94
C CYS A 190 -16.76 -8.96 7.42
N GLY A 191 -17.43 -9.66 8.33
CA GLY A 191 -17.24 -9.55 9.78
C GLY A 191 -16.47 -10.72 10.39
N SER A 192 -16.66 -10.93 11.70
CA SER A 192 -15.91 -11.92 12.49
C SER A 192 -15.76 -13.28 11.82
N GLY A 193 -14.51 -13.76 11.71
CA GLY A 193 -14.16 -15.03 11.07
C GLY A 193 -14.11 -14.95 9.55
N CYS A 194 -14.21 -13.75 8.98
CA CYS A 194 -14.17 -13.51 7.56
C CYS A 194 -13.50 -12.16 7.26
N ARG A 195 -12.35 -12.20 6.59
CA ARG A 195 -11.65 -10.98 6.19
C ARG A 195 -12.39 -10.24 5.08
N GLY A 196 -12.79 -8.99 5.34
CA GLY A 196 -13.41 -8.09 4.38
C GLY A 196 -12.56 -6.86 4.06
N GLY A 197 -12.85 -6.19 2.94
CA GLY A 197 -12.25 -4.89 2.61
C GLY A 197 -13.01 -3.74 3.25
N TYR A 198 -12.32 -2.74 3.78
CA TYR A 198 -12.94 -1.52 4.32
C TYR A 198 -12.48 -0.27 3.57
N ARG A 199 -13.33 0.76 3.59
CA ARG A 199 -13.05 2.11 3.08
C ARG A 199 -13.70 3.13 4.01
N VAL A 200 -12.91 3.97 4.65
CA VAL A 200 -13.38 5.03 5.55
C VAL A 200 -12.92 6.37 5.00
N VAL A 201 -13.83 7.34 4.89
CA VAL A 201 -13.49 8.72 4.52
C VAL A 201 -13.45 9.55 5.79
N ILE A 202 -12.32 10.18 6.06
CA ILE A 202 -12.11 11.02 7.25
C ILE A 202 -11.61 12.40 6.84
N GLY A 203 -12.15 13.43 7.49
CA GLY A 203 -11.81 14.82 7.24
C GLY A 203 -11.31 15.49 8.50
N TRP A 204 -10.27 16.32 8.36
CA TRP A 204 -9.75 17.18 9.42
C TRP A 204 -9.45 18.57 8.87
N ARG A 205 -9.18 19.53 9.76
CA ARG A 205 -8.66 20.85 9.39
C ARG A 205 -7.26 21.00 9.94
N THR A 206 -6.31 21.39 9.08
CA THR A 206 -4.98 21.82 9.51
C THR A 206 -4.57 23.05 8.71
N VAL A 207 -3.97 24.02 9.39
CA VAL A 207 -3.54 25.29 8.79
C VAL A 207 -2.09 25.25 8.31
N ARG A 208 -1.31 24.28 8.78
CA ARG A 208 0.09 24.08 8.43
C ARG A 208 0.39 22.61 8.21
N GLU A 209 1.39 22.35 7.39
CA GLU A 209 1.92 21.00 7.24
C GLU A 209 2.59 20.55 8.54
N GLN A 210 2.30 19.34 8.98
CA GLN A 210 2.83 18.78 10.22
C GLN A 210 2.93 17.25 10.16
N ARG A 211 3.70 16.66 11.08
CA ARG A 211 3.62 15.23 11.34
C ARG A 211 2.22 14.90 11.88
N GLY A 212 1.77 13.69 11.61
CA GLY A 212 0.59 13.13 12.22
C GLY A 212 0.58 11.62 12.08
N THR A 213 -0.47 11.01 12.59
CA THR A 213 -0.66 9.55 12.56
C THR A 213 -2.10 9.26 12.17
N ILE A 214 -2.30 8.36 11.22
CA ILE A 214 -3.58 7.72 11.00
C ILE A 214 -3.57 6.44 11.82
N GLU A 215 -4.43 6.34 12.82
CA GLU A 215 -4.59 5.10 13.58
C GLU A 215 -5.88 4.41 13.17
N VAL A 216 -5.77 3.12 12.90
CA VAL A 216 -6.88 2.23 12.56
C VAL A 216 -6.94 1.15 13.62
N TYR A 217 -8.10 0.95 14.23
CA TYR A 217 -8.22 0.06 15.40
C TYR A 217 -9.61 -0.54 15.49
N GLU A 218 -9.71 -1.57 16.33
CA GLU A 218 -10.96 -2.17 16.77
C GLU A 218 -11.27 -1.68 18.19
N VAL A 219 -12.55 -1.44 18.47
CA VAL A 219 -13.02 -1.14 19.84
C VAL A 219 -13.45 -2.45 20.48
N SER A 220 -12.79 -2.81 21.58
CA SER A 220 -13.11 -4.01 22.37
C SER A 220 -14.53 -3.94 22.90
N ALA A 221 -15.36 -4.93 22.54
CA ALA A 221 -16.72 -5.07 23.09
C ALA A 221 -16.73 -5.38 24.59
N ARG A 222 -15.59 -5.80 25.16
CA ARG A 222 -15.47 -6.13 26.59
C ARG A 222 -15.41 -4.89 27.48
N ASP A 223 -14.64 -3.89 27.06
CA ASP A 223 -14.23 -2.78 27.93
C ASP A 223 -14.08 -1.43 27.19
N GLY A 224 -14.40 -1.37 25.90
CA GLY A 224 -14.27 -0.16 25.09
C GLY A 224 -12.83 0.25 24.78
N SER A 225 -11.83 -0.56 25.18
CA SER A 225 -10.43 -0.28 24.89
C SER A 225 -10.13 -0.38 23.39
N ARG A 226 -9.07 0.31 22.94
CA ARG A 226 -8.59 0.20 21.56
C ARG A 226 -7.67 -1.00 21.45
N ILE A 227 -8.05 -1.98 20.63
CA ILE A 227 -7.28 -3.19 20.36
C ILE A 227 -6.98 -3.29 18.87
N ASN A 228 -6.06 -4.19 18.49
CA ASN A 228 -5.66 -4.41 17.10
C ASN A 228 -5.23 -3.13 16.37
N THR A 229 -4.66 -2.18 17.12
CA THR A 229 -4.32 -0.85 16.64
C THR A 229 -3.15 -0.89 15.65
N VAL A 230 -3.34 -0.31 14.48
CA VAL A 230 -2.31 -0.05 13.47
C VAL A 230 -2.10 1.46 13.37
N ALA A 231 -0.86 1.91 13.61
CA ALA A 231 -0.48 3.31 13.50
C ALA A 231 0.31 3.55 12.21
N VAL A 232 -0.16 4.47 11.37
CA VAL A 232 0.50 4.87 10.11
C VAL A 232 0.95 6.32 10.22
N PRO A 233 2.25 6.57 10.46
CA PRO A 233 2.80 7.93 10.46
C PRO A 233 2.64 8.56 9.08
N VAL A 234 2.19 9.82 9.03
CA VAL A 234 1.96 10.58 7.79
C VAL A 234 2.39 12.04 7.96
N ARG A 235 2.37 12.80 6.86
CA ARG A 235 2.44 14.26 6.87
C ARG A 235 1.06 14.84 6.56
N LEU A 236 0.41 15.42 7.56
CA LEU A 236 -0.86 16.10 7.41
C LEU A 236 -0.61 17.45 6.74
N ALA A 237 -1.21 17.66 5.58
CA ALA A 237 -1.13 18.90 4.82
C ALA A 237 -2.47 19.65 4.82
N PRO A 238 -2.46 20.99 4.76
CA PRO A 238 -3.66 21.78 4.53
C PRO A 238 -4.35 21.36 3.23
N THR A 239 -5.68 21.33 3.23
CA THR A 239 -6.45 21.23 1.98
C THR A 239 -6.18 22.50 1.19
N GLY A 240 -5.64 22.38 -0.03
CA GLY A 240 -5.35 23.53 -0.87
C GLY A 240 -6.62 24.34 -1.13
N GLY A 241 -6.56 25.65 -0.83
CA GLY A 241 -7.56 26.62 -1.27
C GLY A 241 -7.44 26.93 -2.76
#